data_AF-A0A6L4AI26-F1
#
_entry.id   AF-A0A6L4AI26-F1
#
_cell.length_a   1.000
_cell.length_b   1.000
_cell.length_c   1.000
_cell.angle_alpha   90.00
_cell.angle_beta   90.00
_cell.angle_gamma   90.00
#
_symmetry.space_group_name_H-M   'P 1'
#
loop_
_entity.id
_entity.type
_entity.pdbx_description
1 polymer ?
#
loop_
_entity_poly.entity_id
_entity_poly.type
_entity_poly.pdbx_seq_one_letter_code
_entity_poly.pdbx_strand_id
1 'polypeptide(L)'
;MRTTIRYSLSLAISVFFFAVGFCMNPLHGEAADNKSPQPVATGEQKTASEPQKPYEFKNDEEKVNYAIGVQLIGNFQRQGHKVNLDMMTMGMRDALAGGELALPDGELRRLIMLYQNAVKRGYIQQKKDSAEKKQ
;
A
#
# COMPACT_ATOMS: atom_id res chain seq x y z
N MET A 1 31.84 -45.59 32.74
CA MET A 1 31.42 -44.17 32.87
C MET A 1 30.57 -43.87 31.64
N ARG A 2 29.25 -44.11 31.57
CA ARG A 2 28.11 -43.38 32.22
C ARG A 2 28.41 -41.89 32.23
N THR A 3 27.84 -41.07 31.34
CA THR A 3 26.44 -40.61 31.40
C THR A 3 25.82 -40.32 30.02
N THR A 4 25.03 -41.25 29.52
CA THR A 4 23.75 -40.93 28.85
C THR A 4 22.69 -40.72 29.95
N ILE A 5 21.57 -40.06 29.60
CA ILE A 5 20.34 -39.92 30.40
C ILE A 5 20.30 -38.67 31.30
N ARG A 6 19.54 -37.66 30.85
CA ARG A 6 18.49 -36.91 31.60
C ARG A 6 18.14 -35.62 30.84
N TYR A 7 17.27 -35.69 29.83
CA TYR A 7 16.24 -34.67 29.55
C TYR A 7 15.08 -35.30 28.73
N SER A 8 14.74 -36.55 29.09
CA SER A 8 13.44 -37.18 28.81
C SER A 8 12.57 -37.01 30.05
N LEU A 9 12.17 -35.77 30.37
CA LEU A 9 11.10 -35.49 31.35
C LEU A 9 10.69 -34.00 31.35
N SER A 10 10.22 -33.51 30.21
CA SER A 10 9.31 -32.35 30.14
C SER A 10 8.50 -32.48 28.86
N LEU A 11 7.80 -33.60 28.77
CA LEU A 11 6.63 -33.72 27.92
C LEU A 11 5.47 -33.05 28.66
N ALA A 12 4.67 -32.30 27.90
CA ALA A 12 3.34 -31.81 28.25
C ALA A 12 3.31 -30.72 29.33
N ILE A 13 3.20 -29.46 28.89
CA ILE A 13 2.17 -28.47 29.25
C ILE A 13 2.57 -27.16 28.55
N SER A 14 2.11 -26.99 27.31
CA SER A 14 1.49 -25.76 26.80
C SER A 14 1.25 -25.90 25.29
N VAL A 15 0.54 -26.98 24.93
CA VAL A 15 -0.35 -27.02 23.75
C VAL A 15 -1.76 -26.59 24.22
N PHE A 16 -1.81 -25.70 25.22
CA PHE A 16 -3.04 -25.29 25.92
C PHE A 16 -3.30 -23.79 25.74
N PHE A 17 -3.18 -23.33 24.50
CA PHE A 17 -3.81 -22.10 23.98
C PHE A 17 -4.26 -22.35 22.52
N PHE A 18 -4.81 -23.54 22.28
CA PHE A 18 -5.38 -23.95 20.98
C PHE A 18 -6.83 -24.43 21.11
N ALA A 19 -7.51 -24.19 22.25
CA ALA A 19 -8.87 -24.71 22.45
C ALA A 19 -9.70 -23.92 23.48
N VAL A 20 -9.87 -22.61 23.29
CA VAL A 20 -11.06 -21.91 23.83
C VAL A 20 -11.59 -20.95 22.77
N GLY A 21 -12.69 -21.34 22.12
CA GLY A 21 -13.78 -20.39 21.87
C GLY A 21 -13.95 -19.79 20.47
N PHE A 22 -14.10 -20.61 19.41
CA PHE A 22 -15.01 -20.19 18.33
C PHE A 22 -15.70 -21.41 17.68
N CYS A 23 -16.58 -22.04 18.46
CA CYS A 23 -17.69 -22.80 17.91
C CYS A 23 -18.60 -21.85 17.12
N MET A 24 -18.84 -22.18 15.86
CA MET A 24 -20.18 -22.33 15.29
C MET A 24 -21.33 -21.74 16.14
N ASN A 25 -21.99 -20.65 15.71
CA ASN A 25 -23.30 -20.70 15.01
C ASN A 25 -23.88 -19.29 14.73
N PRO A 26 -24.88 -19.17 13.82
CA PRO A 26 -25.35 -17.95 13.19
C PRO A 26 -26.67 -17.40 13.79
N LEU A 27 -27.11 -16.29 13.20
CA LEU A 27 -28.50 -15.88 13.00
C LEU A 27 -29.33 -15.48 14.24
N HIS A 28 -29.31 -14.17 14.53
CA HIS A 28 -30.44 -13.25 14.76
C HIS A 28 -29.78 -11.87 14.98
N GLY A 29 -30.01 -10.85 14.16
CA GLY A 29 -31.31 -10.32 13.86
C GLY A 29 -31.52 -9.08 14.72
N GLU A 30 -30.85 -7.97 14.39
CA GLU A 30 -31.22 -6.65 14.89
C GLU A 30 -31.39 -5.74 13.67
N ALA A 31 -32.67 -5.55 13.32
CA ALA A 31 -33.12 -4.55 12.38
C ALA A 31 -33.47 -3.28 13.16
N ALA A 32 -32.77 -2.19 12.90
CA ALA A 32 -33.23 -0.81 12.98
C ALA A 32 -32.10 0.04 12.38
N ASP A 33 -32.17 0.49 11.13
CA ASP A 33 -33.02 1.55 10.59
C ASP A 33 -32.12 2.71 10.18
N ASN A 34 -32.37 3.18 8.96
CA ASN A 34 -32.06 4.49 8.41
C ASN A 34 -30.71 4.80 7.73
N LYS A 35 -30.85 4.96 6.40
CA LYS A 35 -30.18 5.92 5.49
C LYS A 35 -28.78 5.59 4.96
N SER A 36 -28.79 4.94 3.80
CA SER A 36 -27.92 5.34 2.67
C SER A 36 -28.19 6.83 2.32
N PRO A 37 -27.18 7.61 1.89
CA PRO A 37 -26.58 7.43 0.57
C PRO A 37 -25.06 7.58 0.50
N GLN A 38 -24.51 6.90 -0.51
CA GLN A 38 -23.17 7.09 -1.06
C GLN A 38 -22.87 8.58 -1.33
N PRO A 39 -21.61 9.03 -1.23
CA PRO A 39 -21.06 9.94 -2.22
C PRO A 39 -20.37 9.08 -3.28
N VAL A 40 -21.14 8.75 -4.31
CA VAL A 40 -20.62 8.61 -5.66
C VAL A 40 -19.93 9.93 -6.03
N ALA A 41 -18.62 10.01 -5.82
CA ALA A 41 -17.83 11.09 -6.40
C ALA A 41 -17.34 10.63 -7.78
N THR A 42 -18.26 10.71 -8.75
CA THR A 42 -17.95 10.99 -10.15
C THR A 42 -16.92 12.12 -10.17
N GLY A 43 -15.66 11.77 -10.40
CA GLY A 43 -14.59 12.73 -10.59
C GLY A 43 -14.60 13.22 -12.02
N GLU A 44 -15.55 14.10 -12.34
CA GLU A 44 -15.40 14.99 -13.48
C GLU A 44 -14.12 15.81 -13.29
N GLN A 45 -13.28 15.76 -14.31
CA GLN A 45 -12.10 16.59 -14.46
C GLN A 45 -12.50 18.07 -14.37
N LYS A 46 -11.97 18.78 -13.38
CA LYS A 46 -11.80 20.23 -13.48
C LYS A 46 -10.31 20.54 -13.54
N THR A 47 -9.79 20.55 -14.75
CA THR A 47 -8.64 21.38 -15.10
C THR A 47 -9.02 22.83 -14.84
N ALA A 48 -8.50 23.43 -13.77
CA ALA A 48 -8.47 24.88 -13.59
C ALA A 48 -7.36 25.24 -12.60
N SER A 49 -6.27 25.75 -13.16
CA SER A 49 -5.30 26.60 -12.50
C SER A 49 -6.00 27.84 -11.94
N GLU A 50 -6.34 27.80 -10.66
CA GLU A 50 -6.71 28.95 -9.83
C GLU A 50 -5.82 28.96 -8.59
N PRO A 51 -5.57 30.13 -7.96
CA PRO A 51 -4.75 30.19 -6.76
C PRO A 51 -5.42 29.35 -5.69
N GLN A 52 -4.79 28.21 -5.38
CA GLN A 52 -5.26 27.29 -4.36
C GLN A 52 -5.29 28.05 -3.04
N LYS A 53 -6.50 28.39 -2.57
CA LYS A 53 -6.71 28.80 -1.19
C LYS A 53 -6.04 27.74 -0.31
N PRO A 54 -5.35 28.14 0.78
CA PRO A 54 -4.75 27.19 1.70
C PRO A 54 -5.79 26.12 2.06
N TYR A 55 -5.52 24.87 1.69
CA TYR A 55 -6.37 23.77 2.11
C TYR A 55 -6.20 23.62 3.62
N GLU A 56 -7.27 23.91 4.36
CA GLU A 56 -7.29 23.71 5.80
C GLU A 56 -7.47 22.22 6.09
N PHE A 57 -6.38 21.58 6.51
CA PHE A 57 -6.40 20.18 6.94
C PHE A 57 -7.20 20.05 8.23
N LYS A 58 -8.20 19.16 8.22
CA LYS A 58 -9.11 18.99 9.36
C LYS A 58 -8.51 18.17 10.50
N ASN A 59 -7.57 17.28 10.16
CA ASN A 59 -6.94 16.34 11.07
C ASN A 59 -5.48 16.10 10.65
N ASP A 60 -4.69 15.52 11.56
CA ASP A 60 -3.29 15.21 11.27
C ASP A 60 -3.14 14.06 10.27
N GLU A 61 -4.14 13.19 10.18
CA GLU A 61 -4.19 12.11 9.19
C GLU A 61 -4.23 12.67 7.75
N GLU A 62 -5.06 13.68 7.47
CA GLU A 62 -5.09 14.36 6.16
C GLU A 62 -3.74 15.01 5.82
N LYS A 63 -3.05 15.59 6.81
CA LYS A 63 -1.70 16.16 6.61
C LYS A 63 -0.68 15.08 6.27
N VAL A 64 -0.73 13.95 6.96
CA VAL A 64 0.17 12.81 6.71
C VAL A 64 -0.06 12.27 5.29
N ASN A 65 -1.33 12.05 4.91
CA ASN A 65 -1.68 11.58 3.57
C ASN A 65 -1.22 12.55 2.47
N TYR A 66 -1.39 13.86 2.70
CA TYR A 66 -0.90 14.89 1.79
C TYR A 66 0.63 14.90 1.71
N ALA A 67 1.34 14.83 2.84
CA ALA A 67 2.80 14.80 2.89
C ALA A 67 3.37 13.58 2.14
N ILE A 68 2.74 12.41 2.26
CA ILE A 68 3.10 11.21 1.50
C ILE A 68 3.00 11.48 -0.01
N GLY A 69 1.89 12.08 -0.47
CA GLY A 69 1.71 12.44 -1.87
C GLY A 69 2.78 13.39 -2.41
N VAL A 70 3.10 14.44 -1.64
CA VAL A 70 4.16 15.41 -1.98
C VAL A 70 5.52 14.74 -2.07
N GLN A 71 5.88 13.90 -1.08
CA GLN A 71 7.16 13.20 -1.07
C GLN A 71 7.28 12.24 -2.25
N LEU A 72 6.20 11.51 -2.56
CA LEU A 72 6.16 10.54 -3.65
C LEU A 72 6.41 11.22 -5.00
N ILE A 73 5.63 12.24 -5.34
CA ILE A 73 5.80 12.99 -6.60
C ILE A 73 7.13 13.76 -6.63
N GLY A 74 7.57 14.32 -5.51
CA GLY A 74 8.86 15.01 -5.42
C GLY A 74 10.04 14.11 -5.77
N ASN A 75 10.00 12.83 -5.37
CA ASN A 75 10.99 11.84 -5.76
C ASN A 75 11.01 11.58 -7.27
N PHE A 76 9.83 11.45 -7.90
CA PHE A 76 9.73 11.20 -9.34
C PHE A 76 10.22 12.39 -10.17
N GLN A 77 9.88 13.61 -9.77
CA GLN A 77 10.34 14.83 -10.44
C GLN A 77 11.86 14.98 -10.34
N ARG A 78 12.47 14.69 -9.18
CA ARG A 78 13.93 14.71 -9.00
C ARG A 78 14.64 13.69 -9.89
N GLN A 79 13.99 12.58 -10.21
CA GLN A 79 14.52 11.55 -11.11
C GLN A 79 14.20 11.83 -12.59
N GLY A 80 13.48 12.92 -12.90
CA GLY A 80 13.10 13.29 -14.26
C GLY A 80 12.02 12.38 -14.87
N HIS A 81 11.32 11.58 -14.07
CA HIS A 81 10.26 10.70 -14.55
C HIS A 81 8.97 11.51 -14.77
N LYS A 82 8.43 11.45 -15.99
CA LYS A 82 7.12 12.04 -16.31
C LYS A 82 6.03 11.16 -15.72
N VAL A 83 5.46 11.58 -14.60
CA VAL A 83 4.32 10.92 -13.96
C VAL A 83 3.03 11.56 -14.46
N ASN A 84 2.11 10.75 -14.97
CA ASN A 84 0.74 11.18 -15.23
C ASN A 84 -0.07 11.01 -13.93
N LEU A 85 -0.41 12.14 -13.29
CA LEU A 85 -1.12 12.13 -12.00
C LEU A 85 -2.53 11.54 -12.11
N ASP A 86 -3.23 11.76 -13.23
CA ASP A 86 -4.59 11.24 -13.44
C ASP A 86 -4.58 9.70 -13.45
N MET A 87 -3.65 9.12 -14.22
CA MET A 87 -3.49 7.66 -14.31
C MET A 87 -3.00 7.05 -12.99
N MET A 88 -2.09 7.72 -12.30
CA MET A 88 -1.61 7.25 -10.99
C MET A 88 -2.74 7.27 -9.95
N THR A 89 -3.55 8.32 -9.94
CA THR A 89 -4.69 8.46 -9.03
C THR A 89 -5.77 7.43 -9.34
N MET A 90 -6.02 7.14 -10.61
CA MET A 90 -6.92 6.06 -11.03
C MET A 90 -6.44 4.71 -10.47
N GLY A 91 -5.18 4.33 -10.69
CA GLY A 91 -4.65 3.06 -10.17
C GLY A 91 -4.67 2.97 -8.63
N MET A 92 -4.44 4.09 -7.93
CA MET A 92 -4.58 4.13 -6.46
C MET A 92 -6.02 3.91 -6.01
N ARG A 93 -7.00 4.50 -6.70
CA ARG A 93 -8.43 4.32 -6.40
C ARG A 93 -8.88 2.90 -6.69
N ASP A 94 -8.48 2.32 -7.83
CA ASP A 94 -8.83 0.95 -8.20
C ASP A 94 -8.27 -0.06 -7.18
N ALA A 95 -7.02 0.14 -6.74
CA ALA A 95 -6.39 -0.70 -5.71
C ALA A 95 -7.07 -0.56 -4.34
N LEU A 96 -7.49 0.65 -3.95
CA LEU A 96 -8.21 0.90 -2.69
C LEU A 96 -9.62 0.31 -2.71
N ALA A 97 -10.31 0.37 -3.86
CA ALA A 97 -11.62 -0.23 -4.03
C ALA A 97 -11.58 -1.77 -3.94
N GLY A 98 -10.40 -2.38 -4.09
CA GLY A 98 -10.22 -3.84 -4.12
C GLY A 98 -10.93 -4.50 -5.30
N GLY A 99 -11.27 -3.71 -6.32
CA GLY A 99 -12.04 -4.13 -7.49
C GLY A 99 -11.16 -4.53 -8.68
N GLU A 100 -11.81 -4.66 -9.82
CA GLU A 100 -11.15 -4.94 -11.10
C GLU A 100 -10.26 -3.76 -11.49
N LEU A 101 -8.95 -4.03 -11.65
CA LEU A 101 -7.99 -3.04 -12.10
C LEU A 101 -8.21 -2.74 -13.58
N ALA A 102 -7.98 -1.49 -13.99
CA ALA A 102 -8.05 -1.11 -15.41
C ALA A 102 -7.11 -1.90 -16.35
N LEU A 103 -6.11 -2.58 -15.77
CA LEU A 103 -5.20 -3.49 -16.47
C LEU A 103 -5.44 -4.93 -16.02
N PRO A 104 -5.45 -5.91 -16.95
CA PRO A 104 -5.51 -7.32 -16.59
C PRO A 104 -4.25 -7.72 -15.80
N ASP A 105 -4.42 -8.61 -14.82
CA ASP A 105 -3.36 -9.00 -13.86
C ASP A 105 -2.05 -9.43 -14.54
N GLY A 106 -2.15 -10.17 -15.66
CA GLY A 106 -0.99 -10.63 -16.41
C GLY A 106 -0.17 -9.49 -17.00
N GLU A 107 -0.82 -8.45 -17.51
CA GLU A 107 -0.17 -7.28 -18.09
C GLU A 107 0.38 -6.37 -17.00
N LEU A 108 -0.38 -6.14 -15.93
CA LEU A 108 0.07 -5.37 -14.77
C LEU A 108 1.36 -5.94 -14.19
N ARG A 109 1.40 -7.25 -13.93
CA ARG A 109 2.59 -7.92 -13.39
C ARG A 109 3.79 -7.75 -14.32
N ARG A 110 3.59 -7.89 -15.64
CA ARG A 110 4.64 -7.70 -16.64
C ARG A 110 5.18 -6.26 -16.63
N LEU A 111 4.31 -5.26 -16.60
CA LEU A 111 4.67 -3.84 -16.60
C LEU A 111 5.43 -3.46 -15.31
N ILE A 112 4.98 -3.95 -14.16
CA ILE A 112 5.68 -3.75 -12.88
C ILE A 112 7.08 -4.37 -12.92
N MET A 113 7.23 -5.60 -13.43
CA MET A 113 8.55 -6.23 -13.57
C MET A 113 9.46 -5.46 -14.52
N LEU A 114 8.94 -4.96 -15.64
CA LEU A 114 9.70 -4.14 -16.58
C LEU A 114 10.21 -2.86 -15.91
N TYR A 115 9.33 -2.19 -15.16
CA TYR A 115 9.64 -0.98 -14.41
C TYR A 115 10.70 -1.23 -13.33
N GLN A 116 10.53 -2.25 -12.49
CA GLN A 116 11.49 -2.61 -11.44
C GLN A 116 12.90 -2.87 -12.00
N ASN A 117 12.97 -3.59 -13.13
CA ASN A 117 14.24 -3.84 -13.81
C ASN A 117 14.86 -2.55 -14.36
N ALA A 118 14.06 -1.64 -14.91
CA ALA A 118 14.54 -0.34 -15.39
C ALA A 118 15.11 0.52 -14.25
N VAL A 119 14.39 0.62 -13.13
CA VAL A 119 14.83 1.36 -11.94
C VAL A 119 16.12 0.78 -11.36
N LYS A 120 16.21 -0.56 -11.23
CA LYS A 120 17.41 -1.23 -10.73
C LYS A 120 18.64 -0.93 -11.59
N ARG A 121 18.49 -0.94 -12.92
CA ARG A 121 19.58 -0.58 -13.84
C ARG A 121 19.99 0.87 -13.67
N GLY A 122 19.04 1.81 -13.61
CA GLY A 122 19.33 3.22 -13.37
C GLY A 122 20.09 3.47 -12.06
N TYR A 123 19.67 2.80 -10.99
CA TYR A 123 20.32 2.88 -9.68
C TYR A 123 21.77 2.38 -9.67
N ILE A 124 22.04 1.24 -10.33
CA ILE A 124 23.40 0.69 -10.41
C ILE A 124 24.32 1.65 -11.16
N GLN A 125 23.84 2.24 -12.27
CA GLN A 125 24.64 3.20 -13.04
C GLN A 125 24.92 4.47 -12.24
N GLN A 126 23.90 5.06 -11.61
CA GLN A 126 24.10 6.22 -10.75
C GLN A 126 25.11 5.94 -9.63
N LYS A 127 25.06 4.74 -9.03
CA LYS A 127 26.04 4.34 -8.02
C LYS A 127 27.46 4.24 -8.58
N LYS A 128 27.66 3.64 -9.75
CA LYS A 128 28.98 3.54 -10.40
C LYS A 128 29.55 4.92 -10.72
N ASP A 129 28.76 5.77 -11.38
CA ASP A 129 29.18 7.13 -11.74
C ASP A 129 29.55 7.97 -10.50
N SER A 130 28.82 7.77 -9.39
CA SER A 130 29.09 8.45 -8.12
C SER A 130 30.31 7.90 -7.37
N ALA A 131 30.71 6.65 -7.63
CA ALA A 131 31.90 6.03 -7.05
C ALA A 131 33.16 6.44 -7.84
N GLU A 132 33.05 6.55 -9.17
CA GLU A 132 34.14 6.98 -10.05
C GLU A 132 34.48 8.46 -9.87
N LYS A 133 33.49 9.33 -9.66
CA LYS A 133 33.71 10.76 -9.38
C LYS A 133 34.32 11.07 -8.01
N LYS A 134 34.48 10.07 -7.15
CA LYS A 134 35.04 10.20 -5.79
C LYS A 134 36.49 9.71 -5.67
N GLN A 135 37.11 9.30 -6.78
CA GLN A 135 38.53 9.00 -6.88
C GLN A 135 39.28 10.20 -7.45
#